data_AF-A0A060RQ78-F1
#
_entry.id   AF-A0A060RQ78-F1
#
_cell.length_a   1.000
_cell.length_b   1.000
_cell.length_c   1.000
_cell.angle_alpha   90.00
_cell.angle_beta   90.00
_cell.angle_gamma   90.00
#
_symmetry.space_group_name_H-M   'P 1'
#
loop_
_entity.id
_entity.type
_entity.pdbx_description
1 polymer ?
#
loop_
_entity_poly.entity_id
_entity_poly.type
_entity_poly.pdbx_seq_one_letter_code
_entity_poly.pdbx_strand_id
1 'polypeptide(L)'
;SVKEKFDRQTSQRFEEYQERMKGKRQKRKEEREKNIQKIIEKDKMEKSLAEKVEKGCLRCGFGLGGVAASVGIFGGLGIYGSKSAALAAATDAGIKKGIEVGLAQVTEIVKLSLVNHGDKIPAIDATQLVSSGYFTDKMSLLDIFKYIRSNIKGQLDAQVYNKFFLAVDNMAEKTPAAFNTMYDRPAEAVANAVAKGKADAITAANSASTQLYSAIGYSVLAILIIVLVMIIIYLVLRYRRKKKMKKKAEYTKLLNE
;
A
#
# COMPACT_ATOMS: atom_id res chain seq x y z
N SER A 1 -40.48 67.53 -73.41
CA SER A 1 -41.41 68.04 -72.35
C SER A 1 -40.74 67.94 -70.98
N VAL A 2 -41.09 68.78 -69.98
CA VAL A 2 -40.54 68.69 -68.60
C VAL A 2 -40.75 67.30 -67.99
N LYS A 3 -41.86 66.65 -68.35
CA LYS A 3 -42.25 65.30 -67.92
C LYS A 3 -41.21 64.23 -68.30
N GLU A 4 -40.69 64.30 -69.53
CA GLU A 4 -39.70 63.36 -70.07
C GLU A 4 -38.34 63.42 -69.36
N LYS A 5 -37.91 64.64 -68.96
CA LYS A 5 -36.68 64.81 -68.17
C LYS A 5 -36.83 64.25 -66.75
N PHE A 6 -38.02 64.39 -66.15
CA PHE A 6 -38.32 63.87 -64.82
C PHE A 6 -38.35 62.34 -64.81
N ASP A 7 -39.04 61.71 -65.76
CA ASP A 7 -39.09 60.25 -65.89
C ASP A 7 -37.68 59.66 -66.10
N ARG A 8 -36.84 60.29 -66.93
CA ARG A 8 -35.47 59.84 -67.16
C ARG A 8 -34.59 59.91 -65.91
N GLN A 9 -34.68 60.99 -65.13
CA GLN A 9 -33.95 61.12 -63.86
C GLN A 9 -34.47 60.14 -62.79
N THR A 10 -35.78 59.89 -62.75
CA THR A 10 -36.38 58.97 -61.79
C THR A 10 -35.96 57.54 -62.08
N SER A 11 -35.93 57.15 -63.37
CA SER A 11 -35.46 55.82 -63.81
C SER A 11 -33.98 55.58 -63.45
N GLN A 12 -33.09 56.54 -63.69
CA GLN A 12 -31.67 56.43 -63.31
C GLN A 12 -31.48 56.26 -61.79
N ARG A 13 -32.23 57.01 -60.96
CA ARG A 13 -32.18 56.84 -59.50
C ARG A 13 -32.68 55.47 -59.05
N PHE A 14 -33.69 54.92 -59.71
CA PHE A 14 -34.19 53.57 -59.42
C PHE A 14 -33.16 52.50 -59.78
N GLU A 15 -32.48 52.63 -60.92
CA GLU A 15 -31.38 51.74 -61.31
C GLU A 15 -30.20 51.83 -60.32
N GLU A 16 -29.74 53.03 -59.97
CA GLU A 16 -28.67 53.22 -58.98
C GLU A 16 -29.06 52.71 -57.57
N TYR A 17 -30.34 52.78 -57.21
CA TYR A 17 -30.85 52.22 -55.96
C TYR A 17 -30.88 50.69 -56.01
N GLN A 18 -31.33 50.10 -57.12
CA GLN A 18 -31.32 48.64 -57.34
C GLN A 18 -29.91 48.06 -57.33
N GLU A 19 -28.97 48.71 -58.02
CA GLU A 19 -27.53 48.37 -58.03
C GLU A 19 -26.93 48.38 -56.61
N ARG A 20 -27.14 49.47 -55.85
CA ARG A 20 -26.69 49.54 -54.44
C ARG A 20 -27.36 48.50 -53.55
N MET A 21 -28.63 48.22 -53.78
CA MET A 21 -29.38 47.22 -53.03
C MET A 21 -28.91 45.79 -53.33
N LYS A 22 -28.54 45.48 -54.58
CA LYS A 22 -27.90 44.22 -54.95
C LYS A 22 -26.59 44.03 -54.17
N GLY A 23 -25.69 45.03 -54.20
CA GLY A 23 -24.43 44.97 -53.47
C GLY A 23 -24.59 44.78 -51.95
N LYS A 24 -25.52 45.50 -51.33
CA LYS A 24 -25.83 45.35 -49.88
C LYS A 24 -26.43 43.98 -49.55
N ARG A 25 -27.27 43.42 -50.44
CA ARG A 25 -27.83 42.06 -50.27
C ARG A 25 -26.74 40.99 -50.40
N GLN A 26 -25.81 41.17 -51.33
CA GLN A 26 -24.73 40.23 -51.58
C GLN A 26 -23.73 40.19 -50.41
N LYS A 27 -23.32 41.36 -49.89
CA LYS A 27 -22.48 41.45 -48.67
C LYS A 27 -23.12 40.74 -47.46
N ARG A 28 -24.42 40.96 -47.22
CA ARG A 28 -25.13 40.29 -46.11
C ARG A 28 -25.33 38.80 -46.32
N LYS A 29 -25.28 38.30 -47.56
CA LYS A 29 -25.28 36.86 -47.88
C LYS A 29 -23.93 36.24 -47.54
N GLU A 30 -22.84 36.85 -48.02
CA GLU A 30 -21.47 36.39 -47.77
C GLU A 30 -21.11 36.40 -46.28
N GLU A 31 -21.51 37.45 -45.56
CA GLU A 31 -21.27 37.56 -44.12
C GLU A 31 -22.03 36.49 -43.33
N ARG A 32 -23.24 36.13 -43.79
CA ARG A 32 -24.04 35.05 -43.20
C ARG A 32 -23.41 33.69 -43.48
N GLU A 33 -22.96 33.44 -44.71
CA GLU A 33 -22.26 32.20 -45.08
C GLU A 33 -20.94 32.02 -44.30
N LYS A 34 -20.14 33.08 -44.16
CA LYS A 34 -18.93 33.05 -43.33
C LYS A 34 -19.22 32.71 -41.86
N ASN A 35 -20.27 33.29 -41.30
CA ASN A 35 -20.68 33.01 -39.92
C ASN A 35 -21.20 31.56 -39.77
N ILE A 36 -21.95 31.05 -40.75
CA ILE A 36 -22.41 29.66 -40.77
C ILE A 36 -21.22 28.69 -40.85
N GLN A 37 -20.25 28.94 -41.74
CA GLN A 37 -19.03 28.13 -41.85
C GLN A 37 -18.25 28.09 -40.53
N LYS A 38 -18.02 29.25 -39.89
CA LYS A 38 -17.36 29.31 -38.57
C LYS A 38 -18.07 28.48 -37.50
N ILE A 39 -19.41 28.49 -37.48
CA ILE A 39 -20.19 27.71 -36.52
C ILE A 39 -20.04 26.21 -36.79
N ILE A 40 -20.09 25.79 -38.06
CA ILE A 40 -19.94 24.39 -38.47
C ILE A 40 -18.55 23.86 -38.11
N GLU A 41 -17.48 24.60 -38.43
CA GLU A 41 -16.11 24.20 -38.10
C GLU A 41 -15.89 24.06 -36.59
N LYS A 42 -16.42 25.01 -35.80
CA LYS A 42 -16.33 24.96 -34.34
C LYS A 42 -17.09 23.77 -33.75
N ASP A 43 -18.28 23.46 -34.29
CA ASP A 43 -19.07 22.27 -33.92
C ASP A 43 -18.32 20.96 -34.22
N LYS A 44 -17.63 20.91 -35.37
CA LYS A 44 -16.86 19.74 -35.82
C LYS A 44 -15.64 19.48 -34.93
N MET A 45 -14.88 20.53 -34.56
CA MET A 45 -13.77 20.39 -33.62
C MET A 45 -14.25 19.94 -32.23
N GLU A 46 -15.32 20.53 -31.71
CA GLU A 46 -15.89 20.14 -30.41
C GLU A 46 -16.37 18.68 -30.39
N LYS A 47 -17.02 18.21 -31.46
CA LYS A 47 -17.40 16.80 -31.61
C LYS A 47 -16.19 15.87 -31.60
N SER A 48 -15.15 16.21 -32.36
CA SER A 48 -13.93 15.38 -32.44
C SER A 48 -13.19 15.27 -31.09
N LEU A 49 -13.14 16.37 -30.32
CA LEU A 49 -12.55 16.37 -28.98
C LEU A 49 -13.38 15.53 -28.01
N ALA A 50 -14.71 15.65 -28.06
CA ALA A 50 -15.60 14.86 -27.22
C ALA A 50 -15.48 13.36 -27.51
N GLU A 51 -15.42 12.96 -28.78
CA GLU A 51 -15.31 11.54 -29.18
C GLU A 51 -13.95 10.95 -28.78
N LYS A 52 -12.86 11.73 -28.88
CA LYS A 52 -11.53 11.33 -28.39
C LYS A 52 -11.50 11.15 -26.88
N VAL A 53 -12.11 12.06 -26.13
CA VAL A 53 -12.18 11.96 -24.66
C VAL A 53 -13.06 10.78 -24.24
N GLU A 54 -14.16 10.51 -24.94
CA GLU A 54 -15.07 9.39 -24.65
C GLU A 54 -14.40 8.02 -24.95
N LYS A 55 -13.68 7.90 -26.08
CA LYS A 55 -12.83 6.73 -26.38
C LYS A 55 -11.67 6.58 -25.38
N GLY A 56 -11.05 7.68 -24.95
CA GLY A 56 -10.02 7.67 -23.92
C GLY A 56 -10.55 7.20 -22.56
N CYS A 57 -11.73 7.67 -22.16
CA CYS A 57 -12.38 7.31 -20.91
C CYS A 57 -12.83 5.85 -20.88
N LEU A 58 -13.33 5.31 -21.99
CA LEU A 58 -13.67 3.88 -22.12
C LEU A 58 -12.44 2.97 -22.04
N ARG A 59 -11.31 3.38 -22.65
CA ARG A 59 -10.04 2.64 -22.55
C ARG A 59 -9.46 2.65 -21.13
N CYS A 60 -9.54 3.79 -20.43
CA CYS A 60 -9.09 3.87 -19.03
C CYS A 60 -10.00 3.07 -18.08
N GLY A 61 -11.31 3.06 -18.30
CA GLY A 61 -12.26 2.29 -17.49
C GLY A 61 -12.07 0.77 -17.60
N PHE A 62 -11.77 0.26 -18.78
CA PHE A 62 -11.48 -1.16 -18.98
C PHE A 62 -10.13 -1.59 -18.37
N GLY A 63 -9.12 -0.72 -18.42
CA GLY A 63 -7.80 -0.96 -17.79
C GLY A 63 -7.85 -0.99 -16.27
N LEU A 64 -8.65 -0.13 -15.64
CA LEU A 64 -8.81 -0.09 -14.17
C LEU A 64 -9.65 -1.26 -13.63
N GLY A 65 -10.62 -1.75 -14.40
CA GLY A 65 -11.44 -2.91 -14.04
C GLY A 65 -10.65 -4.23 -13.91
N GLY A 66 -9.58 -4.41 -14.70
CA GLY A 66 -8.73 -5.61 -14.64
C GLY A 66 -7.75 -5.63 -13.45
N VAL A 67 -7.32 -4.46 -12.97
CA VAL A 67 -6.37 -4.36 -11.85
C VAL A 67 -7.06 -4.63 -10.50
N ALA A 68 -8.34 -4.28 -10.36
CA ALA A 68 -9.09 -4.53 -9.13
C ALA A 68 -9.22 -6.04 -8.80
N ALA A 69 -9.38 -6.89 -9.80
CA ALA A 69 -9.51 -8.34 -9.62
C ALA A 69 -8.17 -9.01 -9.22
N SER A 70 -7.04 -8.50 -9.71
CA SER A 70 -5.71 -9.06 -9.42
C SER A 70 -5.21 -8.66 -8.03
N VAL A 71 -5.46 -7.44 -7.58
CA VAL A 71 -5.04 -6.97 -6.24
C VAL A 71 -5.75 -7.75 -5.12
N GLY A 72 -7.00 -8.18 -5.32
CA GLY A 72 -7.75 -8.97 -4.33
C GLY A 72 -7.20 -10.38 -4.10
N ILE A 73 -6.74 -11.04 -5.16
CA ILE A 73 -6.26 -12.44 -5.09
C ILE A 73 -4.80 -12.49 -4.63
N PHE A 74 -3.92 -11.63 -5.16
CA PHE A 74 -2.51 -11.62 -4.76
C PHE A 74 -2.27 -10.94 -3.41
N GLY A 75 -3.11 -9.94 -3.04
CA GLY A 75 -3.03 -9.28 -1.75
C GLY A 75 -3.34 -10.21 -0.57
N GLY A 76 -4.35 -11.07 -0.69
CA GLY A 76 -4.75 -11.99 0.39
C GLY A 76 -3.69 -13.06 0.70
N LEU A 77 -3.10 -13.65 -0.33
CA LEU A 77 -2.07 -14.70 -0.20
C LEU A 77 -0.74 -14.15 0.31
N GLY A 78 -0.32 -12.97 -0.16
CA GLY A 78 0.91 -12.32 0.28
C GLY A 78 0.88 -11.94 1.77
N ILE A 79 -0.26 -11.40 2.24
CA ILE A 79 -0.43 -10.96 3.63
C ILE A 79 -0.46 -12.15 4.60
N TYR A 80 -1.05 -13.28 4.23
CA TYR A 80 -1.10 -14.45 5.12
C TYR A 80 0.27 -15.13 5.27
N GLY A 81 1.00 -15.30 4.16
CA GLY A 81 2.37 -15.84 4.17
C GLY A 81 3.34 -14.97 4.96
N SER A 82 3.27 -13.65 4.79
CA SER A 82 4.13 -12.71 5.52
C SER A 82 3.83 -12.67 7.02
N LYS A 83 2.55 -12.78 7.43
CA LYS A 83 2.17 -12.89 8.84
C LYS A 83 2.72 -14.14 9.49
N SER A 84 2.66 -15.28 8.80
CA SER A 84 3.21 -16.56 9.28
C SER A 84 4.73 -16.48 9.46
N ALA A 85 5.44 -15.96 8.45
CA ALA A 85 6.89 -15.79 8.50
C ALA A 85 7.33 -14.81 9.59
N ALA A 86 6.62 -13.69 9.77
CA ALA A 86 6.92 -12.72 10.83
C ALA A 86 6.73 -13.32 12.23
N LEU A 87 5.71 -14.17 12.41
CA LEU A 87 5.45 -14.83 13.69
C LEU A 87 6.52 -15.88 14.00
N ALA A 88 6.98 -16.64 13.00
CA ALA A 88 8.10 -17.57 13.13
C ALA A 88 9.42 -16.85 13.46
N ALA A 89 9.73 -15.75 12.77
CA ALA A 89 10.90 -14.94 13.09
C ALA A 89 10.84 -14.37 14.51
N ALA A 90 9.64 -14.00 14.99
CA ALA A 90 9.45 -13.52 16.35
C ALA A 90 9.61 -14.62 17.40
N THR A 91 9.19 -15.86 17.12
CA THR A 91 9.45 -17.00 18.00
C THR A 91 10.94 -17.32 18.07
N ASP A 92 11.64 -17.32 16.95
CA ASP A 92 13.09 -17.58 16.90
C ASP A 92 13.88 -16.50 17.67
N ALA A 93 13.49 -15.24 17.53
CA ALA A 93 14.08 -14.12 18.28
C ALA A 93 13.82 -14.25 19.80
N GLY A 94 12.61 -14.66 20.18
CA GLY A 94 12.26 -14.94 21.57
C GLY A 94 13.12 -16.07 22.15
N ILE A 95 13.21 -17.20 21.45
CA ILE A 95 14.03 -18.35 21.86
C ILE A 95 15.49 -17.95 22.02
N LYS A 96 16.06 -17.23 21.04
CA LYS A 96 17.44 -16.74 21.10
C LYS A 96 17.69 -15.91 22.35
N LYS A 97 16.82 -14.93 22.63
CA LYS A 97 16.95 -14.08 23.83
C LYS A 97 16.76 -14.86 25.14
N GLY A 98 15.82 -15.80 25.16
CA GLY A 98 15.60 -16.70 26.29
C GLY A 98 16.82 -17.55 26.61
N ILE A 99 17.47 -18.11 25.58
CA ILE A 99 18.69 -18.93 25.74
C ILE A 99 19.87 -18.07 26.22
N GLU A 100 20.08 -16.89 25.66
CA GLU A 100 21.15 -15.96 26.09
C GLU A 100 21.06 -15.67 27.59
N VAL A 101 19.87 -15.26 28.07
CA VAL A 101 19.63 -14.99 29.48
C VAL A 101 19.67 -16.27 30.31
N GLY A 102 19.11 -17.36 29.78
CA GLY A 102 19.04 -18.63 30.48
C GLY A 102 20.40 -19.26 30.74
N LEU A 103 21.34 -19.21 29.79
CA LEU A 103 22.71 -19.68 30.00
C LEU A 103 23.46 -18.86 31.06
N ALA A 104 23.22 -17.55 31.11
CA ALA A 104 23.75 -16.71 32.19
C ALA A 104 23.17 -17.13 33.55
N GLN A 105 21.85 -17.36 33.63
CA GLN A 105 21.19 -17.84 34.86
C GLN A 105 21.67 -19.23 35.27
N VAL A 106 21.85 -20.17 34.32
CA VAL A 106 22.43 -21.49 34.59
C VAL A 106 23.80 -21.35 35.23
N THR A 107 24.64 -20.46 34.69
CA THR A 107 25.98 -20.21 35.22
C THR A 107 25.93 -19.71 36.66
N GLU A 108 25.06 -18.76 36.97
CA GLU A 108 24.89 -18.23 38.33
C GLU A 108 24.34 -19.27 39.31
N ILE A 109 23.32 -20.05 38.90
CA ILE A 109 22.74 -21.11 39.73
C ILE A 109 23.77 -22.21 40.02
N VAL A 110 24.56 -22.60 39.03
CA VAL A 110 25.59 -23.63 39.20
C VAL A 110 26.72 -23.09 40.10
N LYS A 111 27.15 -21.83 39.96
CA LYS A 111 28.14 -21.22 40.86
C LYS A 111 27.74 -21.31 42.33
N LEU A 112 26.47 -21.09 42.66
CA LEU A 112 25.96 -21.24 44.04
C LEU A 112 26.07 -22.68 44.57
N SER A 113 26.09 -23.67 43.67
CA SER A 113 26.21 -25.09 44.01
C SER A 113 27.66 -25.58 44.03
N LEU A 114 28.63 -24.78 43.56
CA LEU A 114 30.05 -25.12 43.54
C LEU A 114 30.69 -24.71 44.87
N VAL A 115 31.26 -25.69 45.57
CA VAL A 115 31.81 -25.50 46.93
C VAL A 115 33.24 -24.93 46.91
N ASN A 116 33.98 -25.09 45.81
CA ASN A 116 35.39 -24.69 45.71
C ASN A 116 35.60 -23.66 44.58
N HIS A 117 36.36 -22.58 44.87
CA HIS A 117 36.66 -21.50 43.92
C HIS A 117 37.54 -21.88 42.70
N GLY A 118 37.97 -23.15 42.59
CA GLY A 118 38.77 -23.66 41.47
C GLY A 118 37.98 -24.45 40.41
N ASP A 119 36.66 -24.60 40.60
CA ASP A 119 35.83 -25.43 39.74
C ASP A 119 35.56 -24.71 38.40
N LYS A 120 35.86 -25.39 37.29
CA LYS A 120 35.72 -24.82 35.93
C LYS A 120 34.28 -24.92 35.45
N ILE A 121 33.78 -23.84 34.85
CA ILE A 121 32.48 -23.78 34.16
C ILE A 121 32.76 -23.72 32.65
N PRO A 122 32.17 -24.60 31.84
CA PRO A 122 32.36 -24.55 30.40
C PRO A 122 31.63 -23.36 29.79
N ALA A 123 32.22 -22.74 28.77
CA ALA A 123 31.50 -21.82 27.91
C ALA A 123 30.57 -22.63 26.99
N ILE A 124 29.26 -22.38 27.08
CA ILE A 124 28.25 -23.05 26.26
C ILE A 124 27.84 -22.09 25.14
N ASP A 125 27.91 -22.57 23.90
CA ASP A 125 27.53 -21.78 22.74
C ASP A 125 26.01 -21.69 22.60
N ALA A 126 25.46 -20.49 22.78
CA ALA A 126 24.04 -20.21 22.63
C ALA A 126 23.53 -20.54 21.22
N THR A 127 24.37 -20.44 20.18
CA THR A 127 23.97 -20.70 18.79
C THR A 127 23.66 -22.18 18.56
N GLN A 128 24.43 -23.08 19.19
CA GLN A 128 24.18 -24.52 19.14
C GLN A 128 22.80 -24.87 19.71
N LEU A 129 22.42 -24.23 20.82
CA LEU A 129 21.12 -24.45 21.46
C LEU A 129 19.97 -23.98 20.56
N VAL A 130 20.10 -22.78 19.97
CA VAL A 130 19.10 -22.22 19.06
C VAL A 130 18.91 -23.12 17.84
N SER A 131 19.99 -23.61 17.25
CA SER A 131 19.95 -24.45 16.04
C SER A 131 19.50 -25.90 16.29
N SER A 132 19.39 -26.33 17.55
CA SER A 132 19.02 -27.71 17.89
C SER A 132 17.56 -28.07 17.59
N GLY A 133 16.67 -27.09 17.46
CA GLY A 133 15.23 -27.31 17.36
C GLY A 133 14.56 -27.86 18.63
N TYR A 134 15.30 -27.97 19.75
CA TYR A 134 14.78 -28.47 21.02
C TYR A 134 13.85 -27.48 21.72
N PHE A 135 14.14 -26.18 21.57
CA PHE A 135 13.42 -25.13 22.28
C PHE A 135 12.23 -24.64 21.46
N THR A 136 11.11 -24.44 22.15
CA THR A 136 9.89 -23.86 21.59
C THR A 136 9.61 -22.50 22.22
N ASP A 137 8.53 -21.84 21.78
CA ASP A 137 8.10 -20.55 22.32
C ASP A 137 7.73 -20.58 23.81
N LYS A 138 7.55 -21.77 24.38
CA LYS A 138 7.26 -22.01 25.81
C LYS A 138 8.46 -22.52 26.60
N MET A 139 9.68 -22.35 26.08
CA MET A 139 10.89 -22.78 26.78
C MET A 139 10.99 -22.23 28.20
N SER A 140 11.43 -23.07 29.13
CA SER A 140 11.73 -22.69 30.51
C SER A 140 13.22 -22.78 30.81
N LEU A 141 13.65 -22.15 31.91
CA LEU A 141 15.02 -22.31 32.41
C LEU A 141 15.36 -23.77 32.72
N LEU A 142 14.38 -24.55 33.20
CA LEU A 142 14.55 -25.99 33.46
C LEU A 142 14.82 -26.77 32.15
N ASP A 143 14.21 -26.38 31.04
CA ASP A 143 14.45 -27.05 29.74
C ASP A 143 15.88 -26.81 29.26
N ILE A 144 16.49 -25.67 29.60
CA ILE A 144 17.91 -25.40 29.32
C ILE A 144 18.80 -26.34 30.12
N PHE A 145 18.52 -26.54 31.42
CA PHE A 145 19.24 -27.53 32.24
C PHE A 145 19.12 -28.94 31.67
N LYS A 146 17.91 -29.36 31.28
CA LYS A 146 17.68 -30.67 30.64
C LYS A 146 18.43 -30.81 29.33
N TYR A 147 18.43 -29.77 28.50
CA TYR A 147 19.17 -29.78 27.24
C TYR A 147 20.67 -29.96 27.48
N ILE A 148 21.26 -29.22 28.43
CA ILE A 148 22.69 -29.33 28.77
C ILE A 148 23.01 -30.74 29.25
N ARG A 149 22.19 -31.31 30.14
CA ARG A 149 22.33 -32.69 30.61
C ARG A 149 22.35 -33.70 29.46
N SER A 150 21.40 -33.60 28.53
CA SER A 150 21.24 -34.60 27.47
C SER A 150 22.20 -34.43 26.30
N ASN A 151 22.53 -33.19 25.90
CA ASN A 151 23.22 -32.91 24.64
C ASN A 151 24.65 -32.40 24.82
N ILE A 152 24.94 -31.68 25.90
CA ILE A 152 26.26 -31.05 26.11
C ILE A 152 27.17 -31.93 26.97
N LYS A 153 26.61 -32.68 27.93
CA LYS A 153 27.39 -33.54 28.85
C LYS A 153 28.31 -34.53 28.14
N GLY A 154 27.89 -35.08 27.00
CA GLY A 154 28.69 -36.02 26.21
C GLY A 154 29.75 -35.37 25.31
N GLN A 155 29.74 -34.04 25.15
CA GLN A 155 30.63 -33.32 24.24
C GLN A 155 31.86 -32.74 24.94
N LEU A 156 31.82 -32.62 26.27
CA LEU A 156 32.85 -31.98 27.08
C LEU A 156 33.58 -33.01 27.95
N ASP A 157 34.83 -32.68 28.33
CA ASP A 157 35.63 -33.55 29.19
C ASP A 157 34.96 -33.72 30.57
N ALA A 158 34.43 -34.92 30.79
CA ALA A 158 33.69 -35.27 31.99
C ALA A 158 34.56 -35.23 33.26
N GLN A 159 35.88 -35.40 33.18
CA GLN A 159 36.76 -35.27 34.34
C GLN A 159 36.96 -33.81 34.72
N VAL A 160 37.09 -32.92 33.74
CA VAL A 160 37.33 -31.49 33.97
C VAL A 160 36.07 -30.78 34.48
N TYR A 161 34.91 -31.13 33.93
CA TYR A 161 33.64 -30.45 34.21
C TYR A 161 32.66 -31.27 35.07
N ASN A 162 33.14 -32.33 35.74
CA ASN A 162 32.30 -33.25 36.52
C ASN A 162 31.35 -32.53 37.47
N LYS A 163 31.88 -31.60 38.28
CA LYS A 163 31.08 -30.87 39.28
C LYS A 163 30.04 -29.96 38.67
N PHE A 164 30.37 -29.32 37.55
CA PHE A 164 29.39 -28.54 36.78
C PHE A 164 28.23 -29.43 36.34
N PHE A 165 28.53 -30.60 35.77
CA PHE A 165 27.50 -31.52 35.31
C PHE A 165 26.69 -32.15 36.45
N LEU A 166 27.29 -32.43 37.61
CA LEU A 166 26.56 -32.86 38.79
C LEU A 166 25.56 -31.79 39.27
N ALA A 167 25.96 -30.51 39.26
CA ALA A 167 25.04 -29.42 39.58
C ALA A 167 23.91 -29.32 38.55
N VAL A 168 24.23 -29.41 37.26
CA VAL A 168 23.23 -29.44 36.18
C VAL A 168 22.26 -30.61 36.31
N ASP A 169 22.75 -31.81 36.60
CA ASP A 169 21.93 -33.01 36.78
C ASP A 169 20.95 -32.83 37.96
N ASN A 170 21.44 -32.33 39.10
CA ASN A 170 20.62 -32.04 40.27
C ASN A 170 19.49 -31.02 39.98
N MET A 171 19.72 -30.07 39.07
CA MET A 171 18.69 -29.12 38.64
C MET A 171 17.72 -29.76 37.64
N ALA A 172 18.24 -30.47 36.64
CA ALA A 172 17.46 -31.08 35.56
C ALA A 172 16.53 -32.20 36.06
N GLU A 173 16.83 -32.84 37.18
CA GLU A 173 16.01 -33.88 37.82
C GLU A 173 14.82 -33.34 38.60
N LYS A 174 14.79 -32.03 38.89
CA LYS A 174 13.66 -31.42 39.61
C LYS A 174 12.41 -31.40 38.75
N THR A 175 11.26 -31.52 39.41
CA THR A 175 9.99 -31.18 38.77
C THR A 175 9.90 -29.68 38.51
N PRO A 176 9.14 -29.23 37.49
CA PRO A 176 8.96 -27.80 37.22
C PRO A 176 8.51 -27.00 38.45
N ALA A 177 7.60 -27.56 39.25
CA ALA A 177 7.13 -26.94 40.48
C ALA A 177 8.27 -26.77 41.51
N ALA A 178 9.02 -27.84 41.80
CA ALA A 178 10.12 -27.78 42.77
C ALA A 178 11.26 -26.87 42.31
N PHE A 179 11.55 -26.83 41.01
CA PHE A 179 12.54 -25.91 40.44
C PHE A 179 12.10 -24.45 40.59
N ASN A 180 10.87 -24.13 40.18
CA ASN A 180 10.36 -22.76 40.21
C ASN A 180 10.17 -22.23 41.63
N THR A 181 9.88 -23.06 42.63
CA THR A 181 9.83 -22.61 44.04
C THR A 181 11.19 -22.08 44.53
N MET A 182 12.29 -22.58 43.95
CA MET A 182 13.65 -22.28 44.39
C MET A 182 14.34 -21.24 43.48
N TYR A 183 13.95 -21.19 42.21
CA TYR A 183 14.54 -20.35 41.16
C TYR A 183 13.47 -19.58 40.39
N ASP A 184 12.47 -19.06 41.10
CA ASP A 184 11.38 -18.25 40.55
C ASP A 184 11.91 -17.05 39.75
N ARG A 185 12.78 -16.23 40.35
CA ARG A 185 13.32 -15.03 39.70
C ARG A 185 14.18 -15.35 38.48
N PRO A 186 15.14 -16.30 38.53
CA PRO A 186 15.85 -16.73 37.33
C PRO A 186 14.92 -17.26 36.23
N ALA A 187 13.91 -18.06 36.58
CA ALA A 187 12.95 -18.59 35.62
C ALA A 187 12.10 -17.48 34.98
N GLU A 188 11.66 -16.50 35.79
CA GLU A 188 10.92 -15.33 35.33
C GLU A 188 11.78 -14.44 34.41
N ALA A 189 13.06 -14.26 34.74
CA ALA A 189 13.98 -13.50 33.89
C ALA A 189 14.11 -14.12 32.48
N VAL A 190 14.15 -15.45 32.39
CA VAL A 190 14.14 -16.15 31.09
C VAL A 190 12.82 -15.96 30.36
N ALA A 191 11.68 -16.13 31.04
CA ALA A 191 10.36 -15.92 30.45
C ALA A 191 10.19 -14.49 29.92
N ASN A 192 10.63 -13.49 30.71
CA ASN A 192 10.62 -12.08 30.33
C ASN A 192 11.54 -11.80 29.13
N ALA A 193 12.71 -12.45 29.06
CA ALA A 193 13.60 -12.33 27.92
C ALA A 193 13.01 -12.90 26.63
N VAL A 194 12.32 -14.05 26.71
CA VAL A 194 11.59 -14.63 25.58
C VAL A 194 10.48 -13.70 25.10
N ALA A 195 9.66 -13.21 26.03
CA ALA A 195 8.56 -12.29 25.73
C ALA A 195 9.08 -10.99 25.08
N LYS A 196 10.16 -10.42 25.63
CA LYS A 196 10.81 -9.23 25.10
C LYS A 196 11.37 -9.45 23.69
N GLY A 197 12.11 -10.54 23.47
CA GLY A 197 12.65 -10.87 22.15
C GLY A 197 11.57 -11.01 21.08
N LYS A 198 10.43 -11.62 21.44
CA LYS A 198 9.26 -11.72 20.55
C LYS A 198 8.63 -10.35 20.27
N ALA A 199 8.45 -9.53 21.30
CA ALA A 199 7.89 -8.19 21.16
C ALA A 199 8.77 -7.27 20.30
N ASP A 200 10.09 -7.30 20.50
CA ASP A 200 11.06 -6.51 19.74
C ASP A 200 11.04 -6.91 18.25
N ALA A 201 10.99 -8.22 17.94
CA ALA A 201 10.90 -8.71 16.57
C ALA A 201 9.57 -8.33 15.88
N ILE A 202 8.44 -8.43 16.59
CA ILE A 202 7.13 -7.99 16.07
C ILE A 202 7.15 -6.47 15.81
N THR A 203 7.75 -5.70 16.71
CA THR A 203 7.85 -4.24 16.58
C THR A 203 8.71 -3.85 15.39
N ALA A 204 9.85 -4.55 15.18
CA ALA A 204 10.69 -4.37 14.02
C ALA A 204 9.93 -4.68 12.71
N ALA A 205 9.21 -5.80 12.65
CA ALA A 205 8.41 -6.17 11.47
C ALA A 205 7.29 -5.14 11.17
N ASN A 206 6.60 -4.65 12.21
CA ASN A 206 5.58 -3.61 12.07
C ASN A 206 6.17 -2.29 11.59
N SER A 207 7.33 -1.88 12.11
CA SER A 207 8.02 -0.64 11.70
C SER A 207 8.43 -0.67 10.22
N ALA A 208 8.94 -1.81 9.73
CA ALA A 208 9.24 -2.01 8.32
C ALA A 208 7.97 -1.94 7.45
N SER A 209 6.86 -2.49 7.95
CA SER A 209 5.57 -2.43 7.25
C SER A 209 5.02 -1.01 7.16
N THR A 210 5.18 -0.19 8.22
CA THR A 210 4.70 1.21 8.22
C THR A 210 5.32 2.03 7.09
N GLN A 211 6.59 1.78 6.73
CA GLN A 211 7.24 2.47 5.61
C GLN A 211 6.59 2.14 4.24
N LEU A 212 6.05 0.93 4.10
CA LEU A 212 5.29 0.54 2.89
C LEU A 212 3.91 1.20 2.84
N TYR A 213 3.26 1.39 4.00
CA TYR A 213 1.96 2.06 4.07
C TYR A 213 2.02 3.52 3.58
N SER A 214 3.11 4.25 3.86
CA SER A 214 3.25 5.60 3.29
C SER A 214 3.31 5.58 1.77
N ALA A 215 4.06 4.64 1.17
CA ALA A 215 4.16 4.53 -0.28
C ALA A 215 2.82 4.14 -0.93
N ILE A 216 2.09 3.19 -0.34
CA ILE A 216 0.75 2.80 -0.79
C ILE A 216 -0.23 3.98 -0.66
N GLY A 217 -0.16 4.72 0.45
CA GLY A 217 -0.97 5.91 0.68
C GLY A 217 -0.83 6.96 -0.41
N TYR A 218 0.40 7.28 -0.82
CA TYR A 218 0.65 8.22 -1.93
C TYR A 218 0.13 7.70 -3.27
N SER A 219 0.28 6.39 -3.55
CA SER A 219 -0.28 5.79 -4.77
C SER A 219 -1.80 5.89 -4.82
N VAL A 220 -2.49 5.62 -3.70
CA VAL A 220 -3.96 5.73 -3.63
C VAL A 220 -4.40 7.19 -3.76
N LEU A 221 -3.71 8.12 -3.09
CA LEU A 221 -3.98 9.56 -3.21
C LEU A 221 -3.85 10.03 -4.66
N ALA A 222 -2.80 9.60 -5.37
CA ALA A 222 -2.61 9.93 -6.78
C ALA A 222 -3.74 9.41 -7.67
N ILE A 223 -4.21 8.17 -7.45
CA ILE A 223 -5.35 7.60 -8.19
C ILE A 223 -6.63 8.41 -7.91
N LEU A 224 -6.89 8.78 -6.66
CA LEU A 224 -8.07 9.59 -6.29
C LEU A 224 -8.05 10.97 -6.97
N ILE A 225 -6.88 11.61 -7.06
CA ILE A 225 -6.72 12.90 -7.75
C ILE A 225 -7.03 12.74 -9.25
N ILE A 226 -6.51 11.70 -9.90
CA ILE A 226 -6.81 11.43 -11.32
C ILE A 226 -8.31 11.22 -11.55
N VAL A 227 -8.95 10.40 -10.71
CA VAL A 227 -10.40 10.14 -10.78
C VAL A 227 -11.21 11.43 -10.59
N LEU A 228 -10.84 12.28 -9.62
CA LEU A 228 -11.50 13.57 -9.41
C LEU A 228 -11.39 14.49 -10.64
N VAL A 229 -10.19 14.60 -11.24
CA VAL A 229 -9.99 15.38 -12.46
C VAL A 229 -10.84 14.85 -13.61
N MET A 230 -10.91 13.52 -13.79
CA MET A 230 -11.77 12.91 -14.80
C MET A 230 -13.26 13.22 -14.57
N ILE A 231 -13.74 13.17 -13.32
CA ILE A 231 -15.12 13.52 -12.97
C ILE A 231 -15.41 14.99 -13.28
N ILE A 232 -14.51 15.91 -12.92
CA ILE A 232 -14.66 17.34 -13.21
C ILE A 232 -14.78 17.58 -14.73
N ILE A 233 -13.85 17.01 -15.52
CA ILE A 233 -13.87 17.11 -16.98
C ILE A 233 -15.17 16.53 -17.54
N TYR A 234 -15.59 15.37 -17.07
CA TYR A 234 -16.83 14.71 -17.47
C TYR A 234 -18.05 15.60 -17.19
N LEU A 235 -18.14 16.19 -16.00
CA LEU A 235 -19.25 17.07 -15.62
C LEU A 235 -19.29 18.33 -16.49
N VAL A 236 -18.14 18.95 -16.78
CA VAL A 236 -18.05 20.12 -17.67
C VAL A 236 -18.53 19.77 -19.09
N LEU A 237 -18.07 18.65 -19.64
CA LEU A 237 -18.48 18.19 -20.98
C LEU A 237 -19.98 17.86 -21.02
N ARG A 238 -20.50 17.17 -20.01
CA ARG A 238 -21.92 16.81 -19.90
C ARG A 238 -22.80 18.05 -19.79
N TYR A 239 -22.39 19.02 -18.97
CA TYR A 239 -23.09 20.29 -18.82
C TYR A 239 -23.16 21.05 -20.15
N ARG A 240 -22.04 21.14 -20.88
CA ARG A 240 -21.98 21.76 -22.20
C ARG A 240 -22.89 21.08 -23.23
N ARG A 241 -22.91 19.75 -23.30
CA ARG A 241 -23.81 18.99 -24.20
C ARG A 241 -25.28 19.32 -23.92
N LYS A 242 -25.70 19.31 -22.64
CA LYS A 242 -27.08 19.65 -22.25
C LYS A 242 -27.47 21.08 -22.66
N LYS A 243 -26.60 22.07 -22.43
CA LYS A 243 -26.87 23.47 -22.81
C LYS A 243 -27.03 23.63 -24.32
N LYS A 244 -26.22 22.93 -25.12
CA LYS A 244 -26.27 22.96 -26.58
C LYS A 244 -27.57 22.34 -27.12
N MET A 245 -28.01 21.22 -26.53
CA MET A 245 -29.27 20.57 -26.90
C MET A 245 -30.49 21.46 -26.59
N LYS A 246 -30.51 22.13 -25.43
CA LYS A 246 -31.58 23.08 -25.07
C LYS A 246 -31.68 24.23 -26.08
N LYS A 247 -30.55 24.86 -26.42
CA LYS A 247 -30.51 25.94 -27.42
C LYS A 247 -31.00 25.47 -28.79
N LYS A 248 -30.59 24.26 -29.23
CA LYS A 248 -31.06 23.71 -30.50
C LYS A 248 -32.58 23.57 -30.51
N ALA A 249 -33.18 22.98 -29.47
CA ALA A 249 -34.63 22.81 -29.36
C ALA A 249 -35.39 24.15 -29.39
N GLU A 250 -34.83 25.20 -28.81
CA GLU A 250 -35.39 26.56 -28.83
C GLU A 250 -35.36 27.17 -30.24
N TYR A 251 -34.25 27.04 -30.98
CA TYR A 251 -34.18 27.48 -32.37
C TYR A 251 -35.07 26.67 -33.31
N THR A 252 -35.23 25.36 -33.10
CA THR A 252 -36.13 24.55 -33.93
C THR A 252 -37.58 24.97 -33.77
N LYS A 253 -37.99 25.40 -32.57
CA LYS A 253 -39.34 25.93 -32.33
C LYS A 253 -39.57 27.24 -33.08
N LEU A 254 -38.65 28.20 -32.97
CA LEU A 254 -38.75 29.49 -33.65
C LEU A 254 -38.73 29.43 -35.18
N LEU A 255 -38.26 28.32 -35.76
CA LEU A 255 -38.19 28.14 -37.22
C LEU A 255 -39.45 27.48 -37.80
N ASN A 256 -40.27 26.87 -36.95
CA ASN A 256 -41.50 26.18 -37.33
C ASN A 256 -42.77 27.01 -37.02
N GLU A 257 -42.61 28.19 -36.41
CA GLU A 257 -43.61 29.27 -36.33
C GLU A 257 -43.45 30.22 -37.52
#